data_AF-A0A956BXD9-F1
#
_entry.id   AF-A0A956BXD9-F1
#
_cell.length_a   1.000
_cell.length_b   1.000
_cell.length_c   1.000
_cell.angle_alpha   90.00
_cell.angle_beta   90.00
_cell.angle_gamma   90.00
#
_symmetry.space_group_name_H-M   'P 1'
#
loop_
_entity.id
_entity.type
_entity.pdbx_description
1 polymer ?
#
loop_
_entity_poly.entity_id
_entity_poly.type
_entity_poly.pdbx_seq_one_letter_code
_entity_poly.pdbx_strand_id
1 'polypeptide(L)'
;MMIGRSVPALAVLCLFACDGTADPGPLDASSDATGPSSADGNMGPGDASGDANAGTDGGASDPSGKLYFAPPDGWDSYPVYTVSNSNRTITVPAGKNARVEFSEVVTSGPVTLRGGHNIVVMGGEINLSNWDKNPVAPGQGATNRGLVLGNSSSYPTTGTIHIEGLYIHGRIADGGIIVATGDPDDGSADRLGTIVQVVNTRIGNPVTGFGWDDGPMIGTKAGNHADVIQSWMGPAGGLYVDKLSGWTTYQGIFLRPNDGNVGGNSKRRAPRAVVMSRGDIHAVKGSFPYGGSNYDVGGRYNYWRGTDPAHGGEGEYPWYNYDTWTDPGNTGHGARDTEWDSQADNPNDEPNTFFGAPDSGEDLHEGTPPTGPFVMPENIGMGYQSPGYTEPGWLETVHP
;
A
#
# COMPACT_ATOMS: atom_id res chain seq x y z
N MET A 1 7.92 -69.24 -2.45
CA MET A 1 7.43 -68.40 -3.58
C MET A 1 7.40 -66.96 -3.06
N MET A 2 8.54 -66.26 -3.18
CA MET A 2 8.67 -64.83 -2.84
C MET A 2 9.02 -64.12 -4.14
N ILE A 3 8.12 -63.25 -4.57
CA ILE A 3 8.26 -62.44 -5.78
C ILE A 3 8.86 -61.11 -5.33
N GLY A 4 10.01 -60.76 -5.91
CA GLY A 4 10.71 -59.52 -5.63
C GLY A 4 10.08 -58.30 -6.28
N ARG A 5 10.49 -57.13 -5.79
CA ARG A 5 10.58 -55.89 -6.57
C ARG A 5 11.82 -55.12 -6.10
N SER A 6 12.80 -55.09 -6.98
CA SER A 6 13.95 -54.18 -6.96
C SER A 6 13.51 -52.83 -7.51
N VAL A 7 13.87 -51.75 -6.81
CA VAL A 7 13.75 -50.36 -7.29
C VAL A 7 15.17 -49.87 -7.55
N PRO A 8 15.51 -49.32 -8.72
CA PRO A 8 16.82 -48.69 -8.90
C PRO A 8 16.82 -47.30 -8.27
N ALA A 9 17.77 -47.08 -7.36
CA ALA A 9 18.14 -45.76 -6.86
C ALA A 9 18.85 -44.99 -7.97
N LEU A 10 18.29 -43.84 -8.36
CA LEU A 10 18.96 -42.88 -9.23
C LEU A 10 19.69 -41.87 -8.33
N ALA A 11 21.01 -42.05 -8.18
CA ALA A 11 21.88 -41.09 -7.52
C ALA A 11 22.20 -39.95 -8.51
N VAL A 12 21.73 -38.74 -8.23
CA VAL A 12 22.17 -37.52 -8.91
C VAL A 12 23.31 -36.93 -8.08
N LEU A 13 24.53 -37.11 -8.58
CA LEU A 13 25.76 -36.53 -8.06
C LEU A 13 25.94 -35.16 -8.71
N CYS A 14 25.61 -34.08 -8.00
CA CYS A 14 26.02 -32.73 -8.38
C CYS A 14 27.29 -32.36 -7.63
N LEU A 15 28.42 -32.43 -8.32
CA LEU A 15 29.66 -31.74 -7.96
C LEU A 15 29.56 -30.29 -8.46
N PHE A 16 29.54 -29.33 -7.54
CA PHE A 16 30.03 -27.98 -7.82
C PHE A 16 31.04 -27.60 -6.75
N ALA A 17 32.25 -27.33 -7.22
CA ALA A 17 33.39 -26.91 -6.44
C ALA A 17 33.25 -25.44 -6.02
N CYS A 18 33.68 -25.15 -4.79
CA CYS A 18 34.05 -23.81 -4.33
C CYS A 18 35.16 -23.23 -5.19
N ASP A 19 35.12 -21.92 -5.46
CA ASP A 19 36.26 -21.03 -5.18
C ASP A 19 35.84 -19.55 -5.18
N GLY A 20 36.55 -18.72 -4.41
CA GLY A 20 36.57 -17.27 -4.61
C GLY A 20 35.94 -16.39 -3.53
N THR A 21 36.50 -16.42 -2.32
CA THR A 21 36.41 -15.32 -1.36
C THR A 21 37.18 -14.09 -1.89
N ALA A 22 36.52 -12.95 -2.05
CA ALA A 22 37.17 -11.65 -2.19
C ALA A 22 36.69 -10.72 -1.08
N ASP A 23 37.62 -10.45 -0.18
CA ASP A 23 37.59 -9.50 0.92
C ASP A 23 37.90 -8.09 0.39
N PRO A 24 37.05 -7.07 0.60
CA PRO A 24 37.49 -5.69 0.51
C PRO A 24 37.80 -5.18 1.93
N GLY A 25 39.10 -5.02 2.20
CA GLY A 25 39.61 -4.38 3.41
C GLY A 25 39.17 -2.92 3.59
N PRO A 26 39.45 -2.32 4.75
CA PRO A 26 38.88 -1.05 5.17
C PRO A 26 39.59 0.13 4.48
N LEU A 27 38.79 1.06 3.95
CA LEU A 27 39.29 2.39 3.60
C LEU A 27 39.11 3.32 4.79
N ASP A 28 40.22 3.57 5.47
CA ASP A 28 40.43 4.72 6.34
C ASP A 28 41.32 5.72 5.58
N ALA A 29 40.83 6.94 5.37
CA ALA A 29 41.67 8.12 5.19
C ALA A 29 40.82 9.39 5.32
N SER A 30 41.08 10.09 6.41
CA SER A 30 40.72 11.48 6.70
C SER A 30 41.19 12.47 5.63
N SER A 31 40.51 13.60 5.52
CA SER A 31 41.18 14.90 5.55
C SER A 31 40.20 16.04 5.87
N ASP A 32 40.65 16.87 6.81
CA ASP A 32 40.11 18.13 7.25
C ASP A 32 39.80 19.10 6.09
N ALA A 33 38.71 19.86 6.25
CA ALA A 33 38.61 21.21 5.69
C ALA A 33 37.88 22.13 6.70
N THR A 34 38.66 23.04 7.25
CA THR A 34 38.32 24.08 8.22
C THR A 34 37.78 25.34 7.54
N GLY A 35 36.57 25.78 7.92
CA GLY A 35 36.11 27.19 7.92
C GLY A 35 36.10 27.98 6.59
N PRO A 36 35.54 29.22 6.55
CA PRO A 36 35.35 30.13 7.67
C PRO A 36 33.92 30.65 7.88
N SER A 37 33.74 31.20 9.08
CA SER A 37 32.60 31.97 9.58
C SER A 37 32.54 33.40 9.01
N SER A 38 31.31 33.92 8.87
CA SER A 38 30.86 35.33 8.99
C SER A 38 29.46 35.41 8.33
N ALA A 39 28.45 36.14 8.79
CA ALA A 39 28.40 37.27 9.72
C ALA A 39 27.03 37.34 10.41
N ASP A 40 27.05 37.96 11.60
CA ASP A 40 25.91 38.40 12.39
C ASP A 40 25.00 39.38 11.62
N GLY A 41 23.70 39.12 11.67
CA GLY A 41 22.64 39.98 11.16
C GLY A 41 21.54 40.19 12.20
N ASN A 42 21.75 41.20 13.03
CA ASN A 42 20.85 41.77 14.03
C ASN A 42 19.44 42.06 13.48
N MET A 43 18.39 41.43 14.05
CA MET A 43 16.98 41.83 13.86
C MET A 43 16.35 42.06 15.23
N GLY A 44 16.05 43.32 15.52
CA GLY A 44 15.39 43.75 16.76
C GLY A 44 13.89 43.45 16.77
N PRO A 45 13.24 43.58 17.95
CA PRO A 45 11.84 43.21 18.14
C PRO A 45 10.93 44.36 17.67
N GLY A 46 10.00 44.06 16.78
CA GLY A 46 9.12 45.07 16.20
C GLY A 46 7.86 44.51 15.58
N ASP A 47 6.81 44.55 16.41
CA ASP A 47 5.41 44.77 16.07
C ASP A 47 4.52 43.60 15.60
N ALA A 48 3.41 43.48 16.34
CA ALA A 48 2.37 42.49 16.22
C ALA A 48 1.10 43.18 15.70
N SER A 49 0.76 42.96 14.43
CA SER A 49 -0.59 43.03 13.87
C SER A 49 -0.47 42.42 12.47
N GLY A 50 -1.12 41.30 12.15
CA GLY A 50 -2.55 41.15 12.15
C GLY A 50 -3.02 41.23 10.69
N ASP A 51 -2.72 40.20 9.91
CA ASP A 51 -3.45 39.81 8.70
C ASP A 51 -3.01 38.40 8.30
N ALA A 52 -3.91 37.44 8.51
CA ALA A 52 -3.75 36.06 8.09
C ALA A 52 -3.90 36.01 6.56
N ASN A 53 -2.81 36.29 5.86
CA ASN A 53 -2.69 35.97 4.45
C ASN A 53 -2.47 34.46 4.36
N ALA A 54 -3.51 33.71 4.01
CA ALA A 54 -3.43 32.30 3.66
C ALA A 54 -2.42 32.17 2.51
N GLY A 55 -1.19 31.82 2.87
CA GLY A 55 -0.09 31.66 1.95
C GLY A 55 -0.45 30.61 0.91
N THR A 56 -0.44 31.03 -0.34
CA THR A 56 -0.41 30.17 -1.52
C THR A 56 0.95 29.48 -1.61
N ASP A 57 1.33 28.70 -0.59
CA ASP A 57 2.33 27.66 -0.76
C ASP A 57 1.69 26.55 -1.58
N GLY A 58 1.53 26.84 -2.86
CA GLY A 58 1.28 25.84 -3.87
C GLY A 58 2.53 24.99 -3.93
N GLY A 59 2.55 23.91 -3.14
CA GLY A 59 3.44 22.78 -3.35
C GLY A 59 3.48 22.51 -4.85
N ALA A 60 4.64 22.72 -5.45
CA ALA A 60 4.80 22.67 -6.89
C ALA A 60 4.55 21.23 -7.33
N SER A 61 3.31 20.92 -7.71
CA SER A 61 2.95 19.67 -8.35
C SER A 61 3.97 19.44 -9.47
N ASP A 62 4.75 18.36 -9.39
CA ASP A 62 5.78 18.03 -10.37
C ASP A 62 5.22 18.22 -11.79
N PRO A 63 5.65 19.29 -12.50
CA PRO A 63 5.05 19.66 -13.78
C PRO A 63 5.35 18.60 -14.86
N SER A 64 6.31 17.70 -14.61
CA SER A 64 6.64 16.63 -15.53
C SER A 64 5.57 15.55 -15.57
N GLY A 65 4.73 15.44 -14.52
CA GLY A 65 3.76 14.36 -14.40
C GLY A 65 4.37 12.98 -14.19
N LYS A 66 5.71 12.88 -14.07
CA LYS A 66 6.43 11.61 -13.96
C LYS A 66 6.25 10.96 -12.59
N LEU A 67 6.45 9.64 -12.58
CA LEU A 67 6.32 8.78 -11.41
C LEU A 67 7.67 8.61 -10.72
N TYR A 68 7.66 8.49 -9.40
CA TYR A 68 8.87 8.36 -8.58
C TYR A 68 9.41 6.93 -8.56
N PHE A 69 8.52 5.95 -8.51
CA PHE A 69 8.91 4.55 -8.44
C PHE A 69 8.81 3.94 -9.84
N ALA A 70 9.95 3.55 -10.40
CA ALA A 70 9.99 2.78 -11.64
C ALA A 70 9.78 1.28 -11.36
N PRO A 71 9.18 0.53 -12.31
CA PRO A 71 9.16 -0.93 -12.25
C PRO A 71 10.58 -1.50 -12.33
N PRO A 72 10.79 -2.76 -11.92
CA PRO A 72 12.07 -3.45 -12.07
C PRO A 72 12.59 -3.44 -13.52
N ASP A 73 13.90 -3.35 -13.68
CA ASP A 73 14.54 -3.35 -15.01
C ASP A 73 14.16 -4.58 -15.85
N GLY A 74 13.99 -4.33 -17.16
CA GLY A 74 13.65 -5.35 -18.15
C GLY A 74 12.25 -5.96 -18.01
N TRP A 75 11.35 -5.36 -17.22
CA TRP A 75 9.99 -5.86 -16.99
C TRP A 75 9.18 -6.05 -18.28
N ASP A 76 9.47 -5.28 -19.31
CA ASP A 76 8.86 -5.35 -20.63
C ASP A 76 9.12 -6.69 -21.33
N SER A 77 10.19 -7.39 -20.95
CA SER A 77 10.54 -8.72 -21.44
C SER A 77 10.03 -9.88 -20.58
N TYR A 78 9.38 -9.61 -19.44
CA TYR A 78 8.91 -10.66 -18.53
C TYR A 78 7.80 -11.51 -19.18
N PRO A 79 7.69 -12.81 -18.85
CA PRO A 79 6.57 -13.64 -19.29
C PRO A 79 5.22 -13.03 -18.93
N VAL A 80 4.30 -13.01 -19.89
CA VAL A 80 2.97 -12.43 -19.72
C VAL A 80 2.01 -13.42 -19.09
N TYR A 81 1.31 -12.99 -18.05
CA TYR A 81 0.21 -13.68 -17.41
C TYR A 81 -1.05 -12.83 -17.55
N THR A 82 -2.08 -13.38 -18.20
CA THR A 82 -3.29 -12.63 -18.51
C THR A 82 -4.37 -12.80 -17.45
N VAL A 83 -4.85 -11.69 -16.90
CA VAL A 83 -6.02 -11.58 -16.04
C VAL A 83 -7.27 -11.40 -16.90
N SER A 84 -8.31 -12.15 -16.59
CA SER A 84 -9.62 -12.07 -17.26
C SER A 84 -10.74 -12.47 -16.30
N ASN A 85 -12.01 -12.31 -16.69
CA ASN A 85 -13.13 -12.75 -15.87
C ASN A 85 -13.10 -14.26 -15.62
N SER A 86 -12.60 -15.05 -16.56
CA SER A 86 -12.40 -16.50 -16.42
C SER A 86 -11.10 -16.90 -15.72
N ASN A 87 -10.14 -15.98 -15.60
CA ASN A 87 -8.83 -16.22 -15.00
C ASN A 87 -8.42 -15.08 -14.06
N ARG A 88 -8.93 -15.12 -12.83
CA ARG A 88 -8.69 -14.08 -11.81
C ARG A 88 -7.63 -14.46 -10.79
N THR A 89 -7.16 -15.70 -10.82
CA THR A 89 -6.05 -16.15 -9.99
C THR A 89 -4.84 -16.33 -10.88
N ILE A 90 -3.83 -15.51 -10.67
CA ILE A 90 -2.53 -15.65 -11.31
C ILE A 90 -1.56 -16.23 -10.28
N THR A 91 -1.03 -17.40 -10.61
CA THR A 91 0.02 -18.05 -9.82
C THR A 91 1.30 -18.03 -10.62
N VAL A 92 2.27 -17.24 -10.16
CA VAL A 92 3.60 -17.15 -10.75
C VAL A 92 4.51 -18.16 -10.03
N PRO A 93 5.25 -19.02 -10.74
CA PRO A 93 6.17 -19.95 -10.09
C PRO A 93 7.21 -19.22 -9.23
N ALA A 94 7.61 -19.83 -8.12
CA ALA A 94 8.61 -19.30 -7.20
C ALA A 94 9.88 -18.84 -7.94
N GLY A 95 10.36 -17.63 -7.60
CA GLY A 95 11.58 -17.06 -8.18
C GLY A 95 11.44 -16.61 -9.64
N LYS A 96 10.25 -16.65 -10.24
CA LYS A 96 10.01 -16.16 -11.61
C LYS A 96 9.48 -14.74 -11.62
N ASN A 97 9.90 -14.00 -12.64
CA ASN A 97 9.36 -12.69 -12.94
C ASN A 97 8.11 -12.83 -13.82
N ALA A 98 7.19 -11.87 -13.72
CA ALA A 98 5.96 -11.86 -14.48
C ALA A 98 5.55 -10.44 -14.84
N ARG A 99 5.04 -10.29 -16.07
CA ARG A 99 4.20 -9.16 -16.45
C ARG A 99 2.75 -9.62 -16.40
N VAL A 100 1.90 -8.91 -15.67
CA VAL A 100 0.48 -9.23 -15.53
C VAL A 100 -0.33 -8.23 -16.34
N GLU A 101 -1.15 -8.72 -17.25
CA GLU A 101 -1.94 -7.91 -18.17
C GLU A 101 -3.42 -8.24 -18.07
N PHE A 102 -4.27 -7.22 -18.05
CA PHE A 102 -5.71 -7.40 -18.09
C PHE A 102 -6.17 -7.47 -19.55
N SER A 103 -6.84 -8.57 -19.94
CA SER A 103 -7.42 -8.68 -21.29
C SER A 103 -8.79 -8.00 -21.42
N GLU A 104 -9.43 -7.71 -20.29
CA GLU A 104 -10.77 -7.14 -20.17
C GLU A 104 -10.96 -6.51 -18.80
N VAL A 105 -12.00 -5.69 -18.65
CA VAL A 105 -12.47 -5.24 -17.33
C VAL A 105 -12.95 -6.46 -16.53
N VAL A 106 -12.36 -6.69 -15.36
CA VAL A 106 -12.78 -7.78 -14.47
C VAL A 106 -14.01 -7.32 -13.69
N THR A 107 -15.14 -8.00 -13.86
CA THR A 107 -16.42 -7.57 -13.30
C THR A 107 -16.87 -8.36 -12.06
N SER A 108 -15.97 -9.16 -11.48
CA SER A 108 -16.34 -10.16 -10.47
C SER A 108 -15.19 -10.64 -9.61
N GLY A 109 -15.41 -10.80 -8.30
CA GLY A 109 -14.48 -11.38 -7.33
C GLY A 109 -13.13 -10.65 -7.23
N PRO A 110 -12.22 -11.15 -6.36
CA PRO A 110 -10.88 -10.59 -6.31
C PRO A 110 -10.05 -11.09 -7.49
N VAL A 111 -9.17 -10.21 -7.97
CA VAL A 111 -7.97 -10.63 -8.70
C VAL A 111 -6.93 -11.00 -7.66
N THR A 112 -6.44 -12.24 -7.69
CA THR A 112 -5.40 -12.73 -6.78
C THR A 112 -4.11 -12.99 -7.54
N LEU A 113 -3.02 -12.33 -7.12
CA LEU A 113 -1.66 -12.59 -7.59
C LEU A 113 -0.90 -13.31 -6.47
N ARG A 114 -0.22 -14.41 -6.78
CA ARG A 114 0.54 -15.19 -5.79
C ARG A 114 1.79 -15.81 -6.38
N GLY A 115 2.85 -15.87 -5.58
CA GLY A 115 4.17 -16.34 -5.98
C GLY A 115 4.95 -15.34 -6.83
N GLY A 116 6.18 -15.69 -7.19
CA GLY A 116 7.04 -14.89 -8.07
C GLY A 116 8.15 -14.13 -7.35
N HIS A 117 8.97 -13.42 -8.13
CA HIS A 117 10.04 -12.53 -7.65
C HIS A 117 9.77 -11.08 -8.04
N ASN A 118 9.80 -10.74 -9.33
CA ASN A 118 9.35 -9.42 -9.77
C ASN A 118 8.04 -9.55 -10.53
N ILE A 119 6.98 -8.89 -10.04
CA ILE A 119 5.66 -8.89 -10.69
C ILE A 119 5.34 -7.46 -11.07
N VAL A 120 5.00 -7.24 -12.34
CA VAL A 120 4.64 -5.91 -12.84
C VAL A 120 3.23 -5.96 -13.42
N VAL A 121 2.33 -5.17 -12.84
CA VAL A 121 0.98 -4.90 -13.34
C VAL A 121 0.99 -3.50 -13.94
N MET A 122 0.74 -3.38 -15.24
CA MET A 122 0.61 -2.10 -15.93
C MET A 122 -0.79 -1.96 -16.50
N GLY A 123 -1.55 -1.01 -15.98
CA GLY A 123 -2.95 -0.85 -16.33
C GLY A 123 -3.85 -1.96 -15.80
N GLY A 124 -5.12 -1.88 -16.18
CA GLY A 124 -6.14 -2.85 -15.83
C GLY A 124 -7.26 -2.25 -15.01
N GLU A 125 -8.44 -2.85 -15.11
CA GLU A 125 -9.64 -2.35 -14.46
C GLU A 125 -10.40 -3.50 -13.77
N ILE A 126 -10.77 -3.25 -12.52
CA ILE A 126 -11.59 -4.14 -11.71
C ILE A 126 -12.85 -3.36 -11.33
N ASN A 127 -13.98 -3.75 -11.91
CA ASN A 127 -15.27 -3.11 -11.72
C ASN A 127 -16.23 -4.08 -10.98
N LEU A 128 -16.37 -3.89 -9.67
CA LEU A 128 -17.23 -4.74 -8.85
C LEU A 128 -18.68 -4.24 -8.77
N SER A 129 -19.14 -3.35 -9.66
CA SER A 129 -20.50 -2.78 -9.60
C SER A 129 -21.60 -3.81 -9.84
N ASN A 130 -21.30 -4.86 -10.62
CA ASN A 130 -22.22 -5.94 -10.94
C ASN A 130 -22.07 -7.16 -10.00
N TRP A 131 -21.09 -7.14 -9.11
CA TRP A 131 -20.80 -8.26 -8.25
C TRP A 131 -21.76 -8.29 -7.05
N ASP A 132 -22.55 -9.37 -6.99
CA ASP A 132 -23.69 -9.63 -6.10
C ASP A 132 -24.39 -8.35 -5.59
N LYS A 133 -25.46 -7.95 -6.30
CA LYS A 133 -26.32 -6.84 -5.91
C LYS A 133 -26.95 -7.02 -4.53
N ASN A 134 -26.85 -8.20 -3.93
CA ASN A 134 -27.05 -8.37 -2.50
C ASN A 134 -25.74 -8.01 -1.81
N PRO A 135 -25.58 -6.76 -1.36
CA PRO A 135 -24.41 -6.39 -0.59
C PRO A 135 -24.25 -7.42 0.55
N VAL A 136 -23.04 -7.93 0.71
CA VAL A 136 -22.78 -8.96 1.71
C VAL A 136 -23.01 -8.32 3.07
N ALA A 137 -23.92 -8.89 3.88
CA ALA A 137 -24.20 -8.34 5.20
C ALA A 137 -22.91 -8.21 6.00
N PRO A 138 -22.72 -7.12 6.78
CA PRO A 138 -21.58 -6.96 7.67
C PRO A 138 -21.31 -8.28 8.43
N GLY A 139 -20.10 -8.84 8.27
CA GLY A 139 -19.66 -10.06 8.97
C GLY A 139 -19.77 -11.36 8.17
N GLN A 140 -20.30 -11.36 6.95
CA GLN A 140 -20.11 -12.48 6.03
C GLN A 140 -18.82 -12.24 5.24
N GLY A 141 -17.74 -12.94 5.62
CA GLY A 141 -16.37 -12.74 5.12
C GLY A 141 -16.33 -12.48 3.62
N ALA A 142 -16.05 -11.24 3.25
CA ALA A 142 -16.46 -10.75 1.95
C ALA A 142 -15.52 -11.22 0.83
N THR A 143 -16.15 -11.70 -0.23
CA THR A 143 -15.51 -12.10 -1.50
C THR A 143 -15.32 -10.91 -2.44
N ASN A 144 -15.57 -9.68 -1.97
CA ASN A 144 -15.63 -8.46 -2.76
C ASN A 144 -14.39 -7.59 -2.52
N ARG A 145 -13.22 -8.13 -2.88
CA ARG A 145 -11.95 -7.39 -2.81
C ARG A 145 -11.51 -7.03 -4.22
N GLY A 146 -10.76 -5.95 -4.38
CA GLY A 146 -10.17 -5.60 -5.67
C GLY A 146 -9.03 -6.53 -6.04
N LEU A 147 -7.82 -6.20 -5.59
CA LEU A 147 -6.58 -6.93 -5.83
C LEU A 147 -6.07 -7.55 -4.52
N VAL A 148 -5.69 -8.83 -4.57
CA VAL A 148 -5.08 -9.54 -3.45
C VAL A 148 -3.69 -10.02 -3.85
N LEU A 149 -2.68 -9.52 -3.16
CA LEU A 149 -1.29 -9.97 -3.27
C LEU A 149 -1.07 -11.05 -2.23
N GLY A 150 -1.13 -12.30 -2.63
CA GLY A 150 -0.99 -13.45 -1.76
C GLY A 150 0.44 -14.00 -1.71
N ASN A 151 0.71 -14.73 -0.64
CA ASN A 151 1.88 -15.59 -0.48
C ASN A 151 1.44 -16.94 0.07
N SER A 152 2.18 -17.99 -0.25
CA SER A 152 2.08 -19.28 0.45
C SER A 152 3.40 -20.02 0.38
N SER A 153 3.59 -20.99 1.27
CA SER A 153 4.76 -21.88 1.25
C SER A 153 5.03 -22.54 -0.11
N SER A 154 3.99 -22.82 -0.90
CA SER A 154 4.10 -23.38 -2.24
C SER A 154 4.40 -22.35 -3.33
N TYR A 155 4.06 -21.08 -3.08
CA TYR A 155 4.19 -19.98 -4.03
C TYR A 155 4.74 -18.75 -3.30
N PRO A 156 6.02 -18.79 -2.89
CA PRO A 156 6.66 -17.67 -2.22
C PRO A 156 6.70 -16.44 -3.13
N THR A 157 6.29 -15.30 -2.59
CA THR A 157 6.34 -13.99 -3.26
C THR A 157 7.51 -13.20 -2.70
N THR A 158 8.50 -12.92 -3.53
CA THR A 158 9.75 -12.20 -3.18
C THR A 158 9.88 -10.92 -4.00
N GLY A 159 11.04 -10.25 -3.98
CA GLY A 159 11.38 -9.16 -4.92
C GLY A 159 10.41 -7.97 -4.88
N THR A 160 10.09 -7.40 -6.04
CA THR A 160 9.20 -6.22 -6.16
C THR A 160 7.90 -6.56 -6.87
N ILE A 161 6.77 -6.22 -6.24
CA ILE A 161 5.48 -6.15 -6.90
C ILE A 161 5.20 -4.70 -7.24
N HIS A 162 5.23 -4.37 -8.52
CA HIS A 162 4.94 -3.04 -9.04
C HIS A 162 3.54 -3.01 -9.65
N ILE A 163 2.69 -2.10 -9.18
CA ILE A 163 1.32 -1.91 -9.65
C ILE A 163 1.22 -0.47 -10.13
N GLU A 164 0.99 -0.29 -11.42
CA GLU A 164 0.85 1.03 -12.04
C GLU A 164 -0.44 1.12 -12.84
N GLY A 165 -1.16 2.23 -12.75
CA GLY A 165 -2.28 2.49 -13.65
C GLY A 165 -3.50 1.60 -13.43
N LEU A 166 -3.63 0.99 -12.25
CA LEU A 166 -4.76 0.13 -11.91
C LEU A 166 -5.97 0.96 -11.47
N TYR A 167 -7.15 0.66 -12.02
CA TYR A 167 -8.41 1.22 -11.56
C TYR A 167 -9.28 0.16 -10.90
N ILE A 168 -9.61 0.35 -9.63
CA ILE A 168 -10.51 -0.53 -8.88
C ILE A 168 -11.73 0.28 -8.46
N HIS A 169 -12.93 -0.10 -8.88
CA HIS A 169 -14.16 0.63 -8.53
C HIS A 169 -15.39 -0.29 -8.46
N GLY A 170 -16.54 0.32 -8.23
CA GLY A 170 -17.81 -0.36 -8.00
C GLY A 170 -18.03 -0.72 -6.54
N ARG A 171 -18.87 -1.73 -6.28
CA ARG A 171 -19.28 -2.16 -4.93
C ARG A 171 -18.21 -3.01 -4.24
N ILE A 172 -17.06 -2.39 -3.96
CA ILE A 172 -15.99 -3.01 -3.20
C ILE A 172 -16.35 -2.94 -1.72
N ALA A 173 -16.34 -4.08 -1.05
CA ALA A 173 -16.74 -4.15 0.36
C ALA A 173 -15.57 -4.50 1.29
N ASP A 174 -14.53 -5.19 0.80
CA ASP A 174 -13.50 -5.81 1.64
C ASP A 174 -12.09 -5.57 1.11
N GLY A 175 -11.83 -4.29 0.84
CA GLY A 175 -10.51 -3.75 0.51
C GLY A 175 -10.25 -3.57 -1.00
N GLY A 176 -9.56 -2.48 -1.32
CA GLY A 176 -9.05 -2.18 -2.65
C GLY A 176 -7.88 -3.08 -3.00
N ILE A 177 -6.73 -2.85 -2.35
CA ILE A 177 -5.54 -3.70 -2.46
C ILE A 177 -5.23 -4.35 -1.12
N ILE A 178 -5.26 -5.69 -1.08
CA ILE A 178 -4.83 -6.48 0.07
C ILE A 178 -3.40 -6.95 -0.15
N VAL A 179 -2.49 -6.59 0.76
CA VAL A 179 -1.11 -7.03 0.77
C VAL A 179 -0.92 -8.15 1.77
N ALA A 180 -1.08 -9.38 1.29
CA ALA A 180 -0.94 -10.62 2.04
C ALA A 180 0.32 -11.42 1.64
N THR A 181 1.46 -10.72 1.56
CA THR A 181 2.71 -11.30 1.06
C THR A 181 3.53 -12.03 2.14
N GLY A 182 3.08 -12.04 3.38
CA GLY A 182 3.66 -12.89 4.45
C GLY A 182 3.11 -14.32 4.38
N ASP A 183 3.90 -15.32 4.78
CA ASP A 183 3.42 -16.70 4.89
C ASP A 183 2.53 -16.84 6.14
N PRO A 184 1.24 -17.21 6.02
CA PRO A 184 0.40 -17.44 7.18
C PRO A 184 0.69 -18.77 7.89
N ASP A 185 1.37 -19.73 7.25
CA ASP A 185 1.45 -21.11 7.73
C ASP A 185 2.79 -21.47 8.39
N ASP A 186 3.89 -20.80 8.04
CA ASP A 186 5.23 -21.26 8.45
C ASP A 186 5.70 -20.65 9.79
N GLY A 187 5.21 -19.49 10.20
CA GLY A 187 5.75 -18.78 11.38
C GLY A 187 7.27 -18.49 11.28
N SER A 188 7.89 -18.79 10.13
CA SER A 188 9.26 -18.46 9.82
C SER A 188 9.29 -16.97 9.49
N ALA A 189 10.02 -16.24 10.33
CA ALA A 189 10.12 -14.79 10.29
C ALA A 189 10.86 -14.25 9.05
N ASP A 190 11.30 -15.14 8.15
CA ASP A 190 12.03 -14.80 6.94
C ASP A 190 11.02 -14.43 5.84
N ARG A 191 10.22 -13.40 6.14
CA ARG A 191 9.47 -12.66 5.12
C ARG A 191 10.50 -12.18 4.10
N LEU A 192 10.31 -12.57 2.84
CA LEU A 192 11.34 -12.58 1.79
C LEU A 192 11.72 -11.19 1.25
N GLY A 193 11.58 -10.14 2.08
CA GLY A 193 11.94 -8.77 1.74
C GLY A 193 11.10 -8.19 0.61
N THR A 194 9.88 -8.70 0.38
CA THR A 194 8.99 -8.26 -0.69
C THR A 194 8.71 -6.77 -0.58
N ILE A 195 8.96 -6.04 -1.65
CA ILE A 195 8.61 -4.63 -1.83
C ILE A 195 7.30 -4.57 -2.61
N VAL A 196 6.38 -3.70 -2.19
CA VAL A 196 5.17 -3.39 -2.97
C VAL A 196 5.19 -1.91 -3.34
N GLN A 197 5.09 -1.64 -4.62
CA GLN A 197 4.98 -0.31 -5.21
C GLN A 197 3.55 -0.16 -5.76
N VAL A 198 2.81 0.84 -5.29
CA VAL A 198 1.48 1.21 -5.79
C VAL A 198 1.57 2.61 -6.38
N VAL A 199 1.53 2.69 -7.70
CA VAL A 199 1.90 3.88 -8.45
C VAL A 199 0.74 4.27 -9.36
N ASN A 200 0.43 5.56 -9.45
CA ASN A 200 -0.61 6.11 -10.33
C ASN A 200 -1.87 5.24 -10.34
N THR A 201 -2.45 5.00 -9.16
CA THR A 201 -3.51 4.02 -8.94
C THR A 201 -4.76 4.71 -8.39
N ARG A 202 -5.94 4.24 -8.80
CA ARG A 202 -7.22 4.78 -8.34
C ARG A 202 -8.10 3.68 -7.76
N ILE A 203 -8.67 3.93 -6.57
CA ILE A 203 -9.50 2.98 -5.84
C ILE A 203 -10.76 3.67 -5.33
N GLY A 204 -11.93 3.22 -5.78
CA GLY A 204 -13.20 3.88 -5.54
C GLY A 204 -13.37 5.16 -6.36
N ASN A 205 -14.42 5.91 -6.06
CA ASN A 205 -14.75 7.18 -6.71
C ASN A 205 -15.22 8.22 -5.66
N PRO A 206 -14.92 9.52 -5.83
CA PRO A 206 -15.60 10.58 -5.12
C PRO A 206 -17.03 10.59 -5.63
N VAL A 207 -17.95 10.15 -4.80
CA VAL A 207 -19.36 10.24 -5.15
C VAL A 207 -19.95 11.51 -4.58
N THR A 208 -20.40 12.39 -5.48
CA THR A 208 -21.22 13.58 -5.19
C THR A 208 -22.72 13.27 -5.08
N GLY A 209 -23.08 12.01 -4.83
CA GLY A 209 -24.44 11.55 -4.54
C GLY A 209 -24.50 10.02 -4.52
N PHE A 210 -24.73 9.43 -3.35
CA PHE A 210 -24.56 8.01 -2.94
C PHE A 210 -25.23 6.92 -3.82
N GLY A 211 -24.95 6.93 -5.12
CA GLY A 211 -25.26 5.87 -6.05
C GLY A 211 -24.32 4.70 -5.80
N TRP A 212 -24.89 3.52 -5.70
CA TRP A 212 -24.17 2.30 -5.34
C TRP A 212 -23.20 1.80 -6.41
N ASP A 213 -23.34 2.25 -7.65
CA ASP A 213 -22.69 1.60 -8.78
C ASP A 213 -21.31 2.16 -9.07
N ASP A 214 -20.91 3.32 -8.54
CA ASP A 214 -19.55 3.87 -8.66
C ASP A 214 -19.14 4.67 -7.41
N GLY A 215 -19.43 4.08 -6.25
CA GLY A 215 -19.25 4.61 -4.89
C GLY A 215 -17.80 4.78 -4.38
N PRO A 216 -17.63 5.41 -3.20
CA PRO A 216 -16.53 5.00 -2.33
C PRO A 216 -16.67 3.51 -2.01
N MET A 217 -15.57 2.85 -1.63
CA MET A 217 -15.66 1.48 -1.11
C MET A 217 -16.44 1.46 0.20
N ILE A 218 -17.29 0.47 0.41
CA ILE A 218 -18.28 0.47 1.49
C ILE A 218 -17.92 -0.59 2.54
N GLY A 219 -17.49 -0.13 3.71
CA GLY A 219 -17.09 -0.97 4.84
C GLY A 219 -17.46 -0.40 6.19
N THR A 220 -17.30 -1.21 7.24
CA THR A 220 -17.57 -0.84 8.65
C THR A 220 -16.67 -1.63 9.60
N LYS A 221 -16.47 -1.12 10.82
CA LYS A 221 -15.73 -1.84 11.88
C LYS A 221 -16.29 -3.23 12.19
N ALA A 222 -17.61 -3.35 12.25
CA ALA A 222 -18.28 -4.61 12.63
C ALA A 222 -18.41 -5.59 11.45
N GLY A 223 -18.14 -5.13 10.23
CA GLY A 223 -18.31 -5.89 9.01
C GLY A 223 -17.01 -5.98 8.22
N ASN A 224 -17.09 -5.56 6.97
CA ASN A 224 -15.98 -5.66 6.04
C ASN A 224 -15.09 -4.43 6.16
N HIS A 225 -13.78 -4.64 6.11
CA HIS A 225 -12.79 -3.57 6.17
C HIS A 225 -12.54 -3.08 4.74
N ALA A 226 -13.27 -2.03 4.33
CA ALA A 226 -13.17 -1.48 2.98
C ALA A 226 -11.92 -0.58 2.82
N ASP A 227 -10.74 -1.10 3.13
CA ASP A 227 -9.52 -0.30 3.19
C ASP A 227 -8.96 -0.05 1.77
N VAL A 228 -8.49 1.16 1.45
CA VAL A 228 -7.86 1.46 0.14
C VAL A 228 -6.66 0.54 -0.07
N ILE A 229 -5.76 0.50 0.93
CA ILE A 229 -4.71 -0.52 1.01
C ILE A 229 -4.78 -1.16 2.40
N GLN A 230 -4.90 -2.48 2.42
CA GLN A 230 -4.87 -3.28 3.64
C GLN A 230 -3.64 -4.18 3.65
N SER A 231 -2.78 -3.97 4.63
CA SER A 231 -1.60 -4.79 4.87
C SER A 231 -1.95 -5.92 5.84
N TRP A 232 -2.07 -7.14 5.32
CA TRP A 232 -2.26 -8.37 6.07
C TRP A 232 -0.97 -9.20 6.05
N MET A 233 -0.07 -8.97 7.00
CA MET A 233 1.23 -9.69 7.07
C MET A 233 2.31 -9.27 6.06
N GLY A 234 2.19 -8.12 5.41
CA GLY A 234 3.24 -7.60 4.51
C GLY A 234 2.97 -6.15 4.11
N PRO A 235 3.83 -5.53 3.28
CA PRO A 235 5.06 -6.07 2.68
C PRO A 235 6.29 -5.86 3.58
N ALA A 236 7.10 -6.90 3.83
CA ALA A 236 8.24 -6.78 4.75
C ALA A 236 9.40 -5.93 4.20
N GLY A 237 9.60 -5.90 2.88
CA GLY A 237 10.61 -5.08 2.22
C GLY A 237 10.27 -3.61 2.20
N GLY A 238 8.97 -3.27 2.15
CA GLY A 238 8.47 -1.90 2.22
C GLY A 238 7.25 -1.68 1.34
N LEU A 239 6.44 -0.68 1.70
CA LEU A 239 5.29 -0.22 0.92
C LEU A 239 5.62 1.18 0.38
N TYR A 240 5.61 1.32 -0.94
CA TYR A 240 5.94 2.57 -1.63
C TYR A 240 4.74 2.98 -2.46
N VAL A 241 4.20 4.15 -2.20
CA VAL A 241 2.98 4.65 -2.82
C VAL A 241 3.29 5.97 -3.49
N ASP A 242 2.88 6.14 -4.75
CA ASP A 242 3.05 7.39 -5.50
C ASP A 242 1.83 7.65 -6.38
N LYS A 243 1.20 8.83 -6.29
CA LYS A 243 -0.04 9.15 -7.02
C LYS A 243 -1.12 8.10 -6.77
N LEU A 244 -1.62 8.04 -5.54
CA LEU A 244 -2.74 7.17 -5.19
C LEU A 244 -3.98 8.01 -4.89
N SER A 245 -5.08 7.75 -5.59
CA SER A 245 -6.38 8.34 -5.24
C SER A 245 -7.33 7.27 -4.71
N GLY A 246 -7.89 7.47 -3.51
CA GLY A 246 -8.67 6.45 -2.80
C GLY A 246 -9.90 7.00 -2.09
N TRP A 247 -11.05 6.34 -2.26
CA TRP A 247 -12.30 6.67 -1.54
C TRP A 247 -12.85 5.46 -0.81
N THR A 248 -13.10 5.61 0.48
CA THR A 248 -13.56 4.56 1.37
C THR A 248 -14.56 5.11 2.38
N THR A 249 -15.48 4.29 2.87
CA THR A 249 -16.31 4.63 4.02
C THR A 249 -15.76 4.12 5.34
N TYR A 250 -14.57 3.50 5.34
CA TYR A 250 -13.97 2.91 6.52
C TYR A 250 -12.54 3.38 6.76
N GLN A 251 -11.52 2.77 6.16
CA GLN A 251 -10.14 3.22 6.35
C GLN A 251 -9.47 3.49 5.00
N GLY A 252 -8.60 4.49 4.95
CA GLY A 252 -7.73 4.70 3.80
C GLY A 252 -6.70 3.58 3.76
N ILE A 253 -5.67 3.68 4.59
CA ILE A 253 -4.60 2.70 4.63
C ILE A 253 -4.55 2.07 6.01
N PHE A 254 -4.61 0.74 6.03
CA PHE A 254 -4.53 -0.06 7.24
C PHE A 254 -3.26 -0.88 7.23
N LEU A 255 -2.32 -0.54 8.11
CA LEU A 255 -1.07 -1.26 8.27
C LEU A 255 -1.08 -2.04 9.57
N ARG A 256 -1.34 -3.35 9.45
CA ARG A 256 -1.27 -4.28 10.57
C ARG A 256 -0.39 -5.48 10.23
N PRO A 257 0.93 -5.35 10.40
CA PRO A 257 1.86 -6.45 10.10
C PRO A 257 1.59 -7.71 10.94
N ASN A 258 0.81 -7.59 12.02
CA ASN A 258 0.55 -8.62 13.02
C ASN A 258 -0.85 -9.25 12.93
N ASP A 259 -1.68 -8.97 11.91
CA ASP A 259 -3.11 -9.30 11.91
C ASP A 259 -3.51 -10.77 11.66
N GLY A 260 -2.83 -11.70 12.31
CA GLY A 260 -3.19 -13.11 12.27
C GLY A 260 -2.84 -13.76 13.58
N ASN A 261 -3.85 -14.32 14.23
CA ASN A 261 -3.71 -15.23 15.35
C ASN A 261 -3.12 -16.58 14.90
N VAL A 262 -1.98 -16.57 14.22
CA VAL A 262 -1.27 -17.81 13.88
C VAL A 262 -0.35 -18.11 15.06
N GLY A 263 -0.93 -18.72 16.10
CA GLY A 263 -0.25 -19.49 17.13
C GLY A 263 0.99 -18.84 17.76
N GLY A 264 0.82 -17.77 18.53
CA GLY A 264 1.70 -17.38 19.64
C GLY A 264 3.19 -17.10 19.36
N ASN A 265 3.66 -17.18 18.11
CA ASN A 265 5.05 -16.90 17.75
C ASN A 265 5.18 -15.47 17.19
N SER A 266 5.78 -14.63 18.02
CA SER A 266 5.86 -13.17 17.98
C SER A 266 6.75 -12.55 16.89
N LYS A 267 7.13 -13.25 15.82
CA LYS A 267 8.15 -12.75 14.88
C LYS A 267 7.59 -12.23 13.56
N ARG A 268 6.67 -11.26 13.63
CA ARG A 268 6.07 -10.65 12.45
C ARG A 268 6.69 -9.28 12.21
N ARG A 269 7.51 -9.18 11.14
CA ARG A 269 8.20 -7.93 10.82
C ARG A 269 7.28 -6.92 10.15
N ALA A 270 7.17 -5.73 10.72
CA ALA A 270 6.63 -4.58 10.01
C ALA A 270 7.33 -4.35 8.66
N PRO A 271 6.70 -3.64 7.71
CA PRO A 271 7.41 -3.11 6.55
C PRO A 271 8.67 -2.38 7.00
N ARG A 272 9.80 -2.60 6.30
CA ARG A 272 11.04 -1.85 6.57
C ARG A 272 10.87 -0.35 6.40
N ALA A 273 10.02 0.06 5.46
CA ALA A 273 9.65 1.44 5.24
C ALA A 273 8.24 1.51 4.67
N VAL A 274 7.55 2.60 4.98
CA VAL A 274 6.35 3.02 4.26
C VAL A 274 6.64 4.41 3.71
N VAL A 275 6.65 4.53 2.39
CA VAL A 275 6.87 5.81 1.70
C VAL A 275 5.60 6.12 0.93
N MET A 276 5.02 7.28 1.17
CA MET A 276 3.88 7.76 0.41
C MET A 276 4.22 9.10 -0.20
N SER A 277 3.93 9.23 -1.48
CA SER A 277 3.99 10.50 -2.17
C SER A 277 2.74 10.74 -3.00
N ARG A 278 2.27 11.99 -3.05
CA ARG A 278 1.15 12.39 -3.91
C ARG A 278 -0.08 11.50 -3.67
N GLY A 279 -0.42 11.29 -2.40
CA GLY A 279 -1.60 10.53 -2.00
C GLY A 279 -2.83 11.43 -1.87
N ASP A 280 -3.99 10.96 -2.29
CA ASP A 280 -5.28 11.65 -2.19
C ASP A 280 -6.31 10.67 -1.64
N ILE A 281 -6.43 10.60 -0.32
CA ILE A 281 -7.21 9.58 0.38
C ILE A 281 -8.39 10.21 1.13
N HIS A 282 -9.58 9.68 0.88
CA HIS A 282 -10.84 10.22 1.37
C HIS A 282 -11.62 9.16 2.14
N ALA A 283 -11.66 9.30 3.46
CA ALA A 283 -12.61 8.60 4.32
C ALA A 283 -13.96 9.32 4.33
N VAL A 284 -14.92 8.84 3.53
CA VAL A 284 -16.24 9.42 3.35
C VAL A 284 -17.17 8.99 4.48
N LYS A 285 -17.79 9.96 5.17
CA LYS A 285 -18.92 9.70 6.06
C LYS A 285 -20.23 9.77 5.30
N GLY A 286 -21.14 8.86 5.60
CA GLY A 286 -22.47 8.90 5.05
C GLY A 286 -23.41 7.92 5.72
N SER A 287 -24.68 8.01 5.33
CA SER A 287 -25.67 7.01 5.68
C SER A 287 -25.98 6.23 4.40
N PHE A 288 -25.65 4.94 4.38
CA PHE A 288 -25.80 4.10 3.19
C PHE A 288 -27.04 3.22 3.34
N PRO A 289 -28.04 3.35 2.44
CA PRO A 289 -29.26 2.58 2.52
C PRO A 289 -29.03 1.12 2.09
N TYR A 290 -28.78 0.23 3.04
CA TYR A 290 -28.61 -1.21 2.83
C TYR A 290 -29.82 -1.97 3.37
N GLY A 291 -30.45 -2.82 2.55
CA GLY A 291 -31.52 -3.72 2.99
C GLY A 291 -32.73 -3.02 3.63
N GLY A 292 -33.00 -1.76 3.27
CA GLY A 292 -34.07 -0.94 3.86
C GLY A 292 -33.69 -0.22 5.16
N SER A 293 -32.45 -0.39 5.62
CA SER A 293 -31.87 0.32 6.77
C SER A 293 -30.78 1.27 6.32
N ASN A 294 -30.62 2.38 7.04
CA ASN A 294 -29.52 3.31 6.84
C ASN A 294 -28.35 2.89 7.74
N TYR A 295 -27.22 2.54 7.14
CA TYR A 295 -25.99 2.23 7.87
C TYR A 295 -25.16 3.49 7.93
N ASP A 296 -25.01 4.02 9.13
CA ASP A 296 -24.05 5.10 9.38
C ASP A 296 -22.65 4.51 9.25
N VAL A 297 -22.01 4.84 8.15
CA VAL A 297 -20.59 4.58 7.96
C VAL A 297 -19.87 5.86 8.34
N GLY A 298 -19.19 5.80 9.48
CA GLY A 298 -18.18 6.78 9.83
C GLY A 298 -16.88 6.32 9.21
N GLY A 299 -16.43 7.00 8.16
CA GLY A 299 -15.02 6.99 7.81
C GLY A 299 -14.22 7.10 9.10
N ARG A 300 -13.33 6.14 9.35
CA ARG A 300 -12.71 5.98 10.67
C ARG A 300 -11.36 6.68 10.68
N TYR A 301 -10.49 6.32 9.75
CA TYR A 301 -9.12 6.83 9.66
C TYR A 301 -8.63 6.85 8.21
N ASN A 302 -8.00 7.93 7.76
CA ASN A 302 -7.28 7.90 6.48
C ASN A 302 -6.03 7.00 6.58
N TYR A 303 -5.37 7.01 7.73
CA TYR A 303 -4.25 6.12 8.03
C TYR A 303 -4.44 5.48 9.40
N TRP A 304 -4.33 4.16 9.43
CA TRP A 304 -4.31 3.39 10.65
C TRP A 304 -3.06 2.54 10.72
N ARG A 305 -2.34 2.73 11.82
CA ARG A 305 -1.13 1.98 12.15
C ARG A 305 -1.39 1.19 13.41
N GLY A 306 -1.23 -0.13 13.32
CA GLY A 306 -1.33 -1.00 14.48
C GLY A 306 -0.01 -1.05 15.23
N THR A 307 0.04 -0.47 16.42
CA THR A 307 1.07 -0.76 17.41
C THR A 307 0.54 -1.85 18.33
N ASP A 308 1.15 -3.03 18.31
CA ASP A 308 0.76 -4.11 19.20
C ASP A 308 1.77 -4.20 20.36
N PRO A 309 1.41 -3.71 21.56
CA PRO A 309 2.30 -3.65 22.72
C PRO A 309 2.59 -5.05 23.28
N ALA A 310 1.65 -6.00 23.13
CA ALA A 310 1.76 -7.36 23.64
C ALA A 310 2.80 -8.19 22.86
N HIS A 311 3.24 -7.68 21.70
CA HIS A 311 4.21 -8.33 20.83
C HIS A 311 5.60 -7.69 20.89
N GLY A 312 5.90 -6.96 21.98
CA GLY A 312 7.28 -6.64 22.35
C GLY A 312 7.84 -5.34 21.78
N GLY A 313 7.00 -4.35 21.48
CA GLY A 313 7.47 -3.01 21.11
C GLY A 313 8.33 -2.97 19.86
N GLU A 314 8.17 -3.95 18.94
CA GLU A 314 8.91 -3.97 17.69
C GLU A 314 8.45 -2.83 16.78
N GLY A 315 9.13 -1.69 16.95
CA GLY A 315 9.51 -0.75 15.92
C GLY A 315 8.38 0.13 15.42
N GLU A 316 8.45 1.41 15.79
CA GLU A 316 8.16 2.45 14.81
C GLU A 316 8.98 2.15 13.55
N TYR A 317 8.37 1.53 12.54
CA TYR A 317 8.92 1.50 11.20
C TYR A 317 8.90 2.92 10.62
N PRO A 318 9.93 3.33 9.86
CA PRO A 318 9.95 4.61 9.20
C PRO A 318 8.71 4.79 8.31
N TRP A 319 8.00 5.88 8.53
CA TRP A 319 6.90 6.35 7.70
C TRP A 319 7.28 7.71 7.14
N TYR A 320 7.26 7.83 5.82
CA TYR A 320 7.58 9.07 5.11
C TYR A 320 6.38 9.47 4.24
N ASN A 321 5.92 10.71 4.39
CA ASN A 321 4.87 11.30 3.55
C ASN A 321 5.44 12.48 2.77
N TYR A 322 5.13 12.55 1.49
CA TYR A 322 5.56 13.63 0.59
C TYR A 322 4.38 14.12 -0.25
N ASP A 323 3.86 15.31 0.01
CA ASP A 323 2.68 15.88 -0.65
C ASP A 323 1.46 14.96 -0.60
N THR A 324 1.06 14.55 0.61
CA THR A 324 -0.11 13.67 0.80
C THR A 324 -1.28 14.46 1.31
N TRP A 325 -2.44 14.34 0.66
CA TRP A 325 -3.66 15.03 1.00
C TRP A 325 -4.70 14.05 1.54
N THR A 326 -5.43 14.51 2.55
CA THR A 326 -6.59 13.79 3.07
C THR A 326 -7.74 14.73 3.34
N ASP A 327 -8.95 14.38 2.89
CA ASP A 327 -10.13 15.16 3.26
C ASP A 327 -10.49 14.88 4.74
N PRO A 328 -10.50 15.90 5.61
CA PRO A 328 -10.98 15.79 6.99
C PRO A 328 -12.51 15.64 7.06
N GLY A 329 -13.18 15.78 5.91
CA GLY A 329 -14.61 15.87 5.72
C GLY A 329 -15.40 14.83 6.52
N ASN A 330 -15.71 15.23 7.76
CA ASN A 330 -16.80 14.78 8.63
C ASN A 330 -16.46 13.80 9.79
N THR A 331 -15.19 13.48 10.04
CA THR A 331 -14.70 12.87 11.31
C THR A 331 -13.22 13.20 11.50
N GLY A 332 -12.89 14.02 12.49
CA GLY A 332 -11.58 14.62 12.69
C GLY A 332 -10.47 13.67 13.14
N HIS A 333 -10.07 12.71 12.30
CA HIS A 333 -8.96 11.81 12.59
C HIS A 333 -8.08 11.62 11.33
N GLY A 334 -7.20 12.60 11.04
CA GLY A 334 -6.33 12.59 9.86
C GLY A 334 -5.39 11.39 9.79
N ALA A 335 -4.73 11.05 10.90
CA ALA A 335 -3.94 9.84 11.06
C ALA A 335 -3.96 9.44 12.53
N ARG A 336 -4.09 8.15 12.84
CA ARG A 336 -4.07 7.64 14.23
C ARG A 336 -3.04 6.52 14.35
N ASP A 337 -2.06 6.74 15.21
CA ASP A 337 -1.21 5.70 15.76
C ASP A 337 -1.82 5.28 17.10
N THR A 338 -2.36 4.07 17.18
CA THR A 338 -2.94 3.58 18.42
C THR A 338 -2.51 2.16 18.69
N GLU A 339 -2.17 1.97 19.95
CA GLU A 339 -2.20 0.71 20.66
C GLU A 339 -3.60 0.10 20.48
N TRP A 340 -3.71 -1.20 20.15
CA TRP A 340 -4.98 -1.92 20.00
C TRP A 340 -5.79 -2.03 21.33
N ASP A 341 -5.62 -1.13 22.29
CA ASP A 341 -6.37 -1.22 23.53
C ASP A 341 -7.86 -0.91 23.30
N SER A 342 -8.68 -1.57 24.09
CA SER A 342 -10.12 -1.40 24.30
C SER A 342 -10.61 0.05 24.49
N GLN A 343 -9.68 1.02 24.55
CA GLN A 343 -9.91 2.47 24.55
C GLN A 343 -10.14 3.09 23.17
N ALA A 344 -9.93 2.37 22.06
CA ALA A 344 -10.30 2.83 20.72
C ALA A 344 -11.81 3.13 20.53
N ASP A 345 -12.64 2.79 21.54
CA ASP A 345 -14.07 3.04 21.62
C ASP A 345 -14.46 4.14 22.63
N ASN A 346 -13.50 4.85 23.24
CA ASN A 346 -13.81 6.10 23.92
C ASN A 346 -13.96 7.20 22.86
N PRO A 347 -15.18 7.68 22.55
CA PRO A 347 -15.36 8.82 21.63
C PRO A 347 -14.73 10.12 22.15
N ASN A 348 -14.25 10.13 23.41
CA ASN A 348 -13.55 11.25 24.03
C ASN A 348 -12.02 11.11 23.99
N ASP A 349 -11.48 10.00 23.48
CA ASP A 349 -10.04 9.93 23.22
C ASP A 349 -9.78 10.69 21.92
N GLU A 350 -9.32 11.93 22.09
CA GLU A 350 -8.74 12.72 21.02
C GLU A 350 -7.75 11.82 20.25
N PRO A 351 -7.89 11.68 18.93
CA PRO A 351 -6.86 10.98 18.16
C PRO A 351 -5.52 11.66 18.47
N ASN A 352 -4.47 10.87 18.70
CA ASN A 352 -3.12 11.38 18.50
C ASN A 352 -3.00 11.66 16.99
N THR A 353 -3.43 12.84 16.59
CA THR A 353 -3.33 13.29 15.21
C THR A 353 -1.84 13.41 14.91
N PHE A 354 -1.39 12.64 13.94
CA PHE A 354 -0.01 12.63 13.45
C PHE A 354 0.37 13.92 12.69
N PHE A 355 -0.25 15.06 12.99
CA PHE A 355 0.01 16.35 12.34
C PHE A 355 1.23 17.10 12.91
N GLY A 356 2.16 16.43 13.60
CA GLY A 356 3.27 17.17 14.24
C GLY A 356 4.38 16.36 14.89
N ALA A 357 4.67 15.13 14.45
CA ALA A 357 5.91 14.47 14.86
C ALA A 357 7.05 14.90 13.90
N PRO A 358 8.02 15.72 14.34
CA PRO A 358 9.02 16.38 13.49
C PRO A 358 10.05 15.45 12.82
N ASP A 359 10.01 14.14 13.10
CA ASP A 359 10.96 13.17 12.52
C ASP A 359 10.45 12.52 11.20
N SER A 360 9.29 12.93 10.67
CA SER A 360 8.56 12.22 9.60
C SER A 360 8.62 12.83 8.19
N GLY A 361 9.30 13.96 7.97
CA GLY A 361 9.24 14.66 6.69
C GLY A 361 7.85 15.27 6.51
N GLU A 362 7.75 16.56 6.80
CA GLU A 362 6.52 17.36 6.73
C GLU A 362 5.96 17.29 5.31
N ASP A 363 4.71 16.82 5.12
CA ASP A 363 3.80 17.12 3.98
C ASP A 363 2.51 16.24 4.04
N LEU A 364 1.85 16.17 5.20
CA LEU A 364 0.47 15.69 5.27
C LEU A 364 -0.46 16.91 5.30
N HIS A 365 -1.20 17.11 4.22
CA HIS A 365 -2.11 18.20 4.00
C HIS A 365 -3.56 17.77 4.23
N GLU A 366 -4.35 18.69 4.76
CA GLU A 366 -5.78 18.54 4.94
C GLU A 366 -6.54 19.11 3.73
N GLY A 367 -7.48 18.36 3.17
CA GLY A 367 -8.34 18.74 2.05
C GLY A 367 -8.09 17.96 0.77
N THR A 368 -8.58 18.51 -0.34
CA THR A 368 -8.30 18.01 -1.70
C THR A 368 -7.00 18.60 -2.22
N PRO A 369 -6.16 17.84 -2.95
CA PRO A 369 -4.98 18.42 -3.59
C PRO A 369 -5.34 19.63 -4.45
N PRO A 370 -4.47 20.66 -4.56
CA PRO A 370 -4.79 21.93 -5.23
C PRO A 370 -5.16 21.77 -6.71
N THR A 371 -4.76 20.66 -7.32
CA THR A 371 -4.98 20.35 -8.74
C THR A 371 -6.11 19.33 -8.97
N GLY A 372 -6.85 18.96 -7.92
CA GLY A 372 -7.81 17.85 -7.94
C GLY A 372 -7.12 16.50 -7.65
N PRO A 373 -7.83 15.37 -7.84
CA PRO A 373 -7.25 14.06 -7.58
C PRO A 373 -5.98 13.82 -8.39
N PHE A 374 -4.95 13.25 -7.75
CA PHE A 374 -3.69 12.93 -8.43
C PHE A 374 -3.86 11.95 -9.59
N VAL A 375 -4.92 11.13 -9.56
CA VAL A 375 -5.22 10.13 -10.58
C VAL A 375 -6.65 10.28 -11.08
N MET A 376 -6.81 10.80 -12.29
CA MET A 376 -8.11 10.94 -12.94
C MET A 376 -8.59 9.61 -13.54
N PRO A 377 -9.89 9.26 -13.44
CA PRO A 377 -10.42 7.97 -13.91
C PRO A 377 -10.25 7.78 -15.43
N GLU A 378 -10.29 8.83 -16.23
CA GLU A 378 -10.11 8.77 -17.69
C GLU A 378 -8.68 8.45 -18.13
N ASN A 379 -7.69 8.60 -17.24
CA ASN A 379 -6.28 8.39 -17.53
C ASN A 379 -5.76 7.06 -16.99
N ILE A 380 -6.65 6.20 -16.47
CA ILE A 380 -6.28 4.97 -15.78
C ILE A 380 -7.18 3.81 -16.20
N GLY A 381 -6.83 2.58 -15.81
CA GLY A 381 -7.65 1.42 -16.09
C GLY A 381 -7.21 0.70 -17.37
N MET A 382 -8.18 0.28 -18.17
CA MET A 382 -7.90 -0.39 -19.44
C MET A 382 -7.21 0.56 -20.42
N GLY A 383 -6.09 0.10 -21.02
CA GLY A 383 -5.35 0.89 -22.02
C GLY A 383 -4.46 1.99 -21.44
N TYR A 384 -4.25 1.98 -20.13
CA TYR A 384 -3.31 2.87 -19.43
C TYR A 384 -1.94 2.98 -20.12
N GLN A 385 -1.39 4.18 -20.16
CA GLN A 385 -0.05 4.49 -20.63
C GLN A 385 0.74 5.20 -19.54
N SER A 386 1.91 4.67 -19.21
CA SER A 386 2.79 5.28 -18.22
C SER A 386 3.25 6.67 -18.67
N PRO A 387 3.22 7.70 -17.80
CA PRO A 387 3.85 8.98 -18.08
C PRO A 387 5.39 8.91 -17.99
N GLY A 388 5.95 7.75 -17.65
CA GLY A 388 7.37 7.54 -17.40
C GLY A 388 7.80 8.00 -16.01
N TYR A 389 9.11 7.95 -15.79
CA TYR A 389 9.69 8.05 -14.44
C TYR A 389 10.66 9.23 -14.34
N THR A 390 10.75 9.79 -13.14
CA THR A 390 11.81 10.73 -12.77
C THR A 390 13.14 10.00 -12.78
N GLU A 391 14.23 10.71 -13.08
CA GLU A 391 15.55 10.10 -12.93
C GLU A 391 15.81 9.77 -11.44
N PRO A 392 16.57 8.71 -11.13
CA PRO A 392 16.70 8.15 -9.76
C PRO A 392 17.22 9.11 -8.66
N GLY A 393 17.65 10.32 -9.02
CA GLY A 393 18.43 11.20 -8.15
C GLY A 393 17.77 11.73 -6.88
N TRP A 394 16.45 11.54 -6.69
CA TRP A 394 15.74 12.05 -5.50
C TRP A 394 15.56 11.05 -4.37
N LEU A 395 15.44 9.75 -4.65
CA LEU A 395 15.22 8.74 -3.59
C LEU A 395 16.54 8.19 -3.03
N GLU A 396 17.64 8.23 -3.78
CA GLU A 396 18.97 7.79 -3.31
C GLU A 396 19.52 8.66 -2.17
N THR A 397 19.03 9.89 -1.99
CA THR A 397 19.48 10.80 -0.93
C THR A 397 18.68 10.66 0.38
N VAL A 398 17.50 10.06 0.33
CA VAL A 398 16.54 10.04 1.46
C VAL A 398 16.60 8.72 2.26
N HIS A 399 17.25 7.69 1.72
CA HIS A 399 17.35 6.37 2.37
C HIS A 399 18.78 5.78 2.29
N PRO A 400 19.64 5.97 3.31
CA PRO A 400 20.88 5.22 3.48
C PRO A 400 20.67 3.77 3.93
#